data_AF-A0A0S2KDT9-F1
#
_entry.id   AF-A0A0S2KDT9-F1
#
_cell.length_a   1.000
_cell.length_b   1.000
_cell.length_c   1.000
_cell.angle_alpha   90.00
_cell.angle_beta   90.00
_cell.angle_gamma   90.00
#
_symmetry.space_group_name_H-M   'P 1'
#
loop_
_entity.id
_entity.type
_entity.pdbx_description
1 polymer ?
#
loop_
_entity_poly.entity_id
_entity_poly.type
_entity_poly.pdbx_seq_one_letter_code
_entity_poly.pdbx_strand_id
1 'polypeptide(L)'
;MHLLENKTVLIIGLGLIGGSVARGLAAGRHCRRILACGRDEGPLQTALLDGVIDGYATTPDTLVPDADIILLATPTLTVARVLEQISDLLRADAIVTDAASVKGSVLADARRILGSASSRFVAGHPIAGSEQSGYQASRADLYQQRKVILTPVAENQTVAVQTVMQLWQCLGADVHAMSAGRHDRILAGTSHLPHLLAFALVNTLVDKVGEPDRPQQVFDYAAGGFADFSRIASSDPVMWRDIFLANREATVSVLDAYMNSLTDMKRLLLQADGVALQTGFARAKSVRDDFIRRFRAGQSALDVPEPESSRPLRVTPAVCIKGDCWLSSGAEGARAALLGALATGQKTLIRGFPEDRQSLQLVQKLNAAGTPISGPEQGELLVFAGDQKTVNLSLGADPLLIAVIGLAASCLPASSVVIRDGLGDEAALSGLPALWSELGLNLSVQDNKDLQIAALVTTMTGGTRLDVPVGSLSLAESLALVAWGLTGDQELEIALETSECAALWHRLRPWRDSGLQITLADSTTVQVKSGLWAADVHQIDCDHDTELALLTAALVATGAHEMTLTAVGDLAAQYPGLLVTLGSLGFKIKELV
;
A
#
# COMPACT_ATOMS: atom_id res chain seq x y z
N MET A 1 4.25 -18.71 -2.20
CA MET A 1 3.81 -19.80 -1.30
C MET A 1 2.52 -19.32 -0.65
N HIS A 2 1.41 -20.00 -0.87
CA HIS A 2 0.08 -19.60 -0.37
C HIS A 2 0.10 -19.76 1.17
N LEU A 3 -0.08 -18.70 1.96
CA LEU A 3 0.09 -18.75 3.44
C LEU A 3 -0.91 -19.69 4.13
N LEU A 4 -1.92 -20.14 3.39
CA LEU A 4 -3.07 -20.93 3.88
C LEU A 4 -2.98 -22.43 3.59
N GLU A 5 -2.20 -22.86 2.58
CA GLU A 5 -2.30 -24.20 1.97
C GLU A 5 -2.15 -25.36 2.98
N ASN A 6 -1.27 -25.20 3.98
CA ASN A 6 -1.02 -26.20 5.02
C ASN A 6 -1.71 -25.90 6.36
N LYS A 7 -2.60 -24.89 6.40
CA LYS A 7 -3.21 -24.39 7.64
C LYS A 7 -4.55 -25.05 7.93
N THR A 8 -4.84 -25.24 9.21
CA THR A 8 -6.18 -25.55 9.70
C THR A 8 -6.90 -24.25 10.07
N VAL A 9 -8.08 -24.03 9.46
CA VAL A 9 -8.95 -22.88 9.75
C VAL A 9 -10.12 -23.34 10.61
N LEU A 10 -10.25 -22.78 11.81
CA LEU A 10 -11.40 -22.96 12.69
C LEU A 10 -12.36 -21.77 12.54
N ILE A 11 -13.62 -22.06 12.23
CA ILE A 11 -14.69 -21.06 12.11
C ILE A 11 -15.63 -21.20 13.31
N ILE A 12 -15.64 -20.20 14.18
CA ILE A 12 -16.57 -20.14 15.32
C ILE A 12 -17.77 -19.29 14.92
N GLY A 13 -18.91 -19.92 14.70
CA GLY A 13 -20.13 -19.31 14.19
C GLY A 13 -20.41 -19.67 12.72
N LEU A 14 -21.02 -20.83 12.49
CA LEU A 14 -21.34 -21.32 11.14
C LEU A 14 -22.67 -20.76 10.58
N GLY A 15 -22.83 -19.44 10.61
CA GLY A 15 -23.99 -18.73 10.04
C GLY A 15 -23.81 -18.41 8.55
N LEU A 16 -24.49 -17.36 8.05
CA LEU A 16 -24.30 -16.85 6.68
C LEU A 16 -22.83 -16.53 6.40
N ILE A 17 -22.20 -15.73 7.28
CA ILE A 17 -20.82 -15.26 7.11
C ILE A 17 -19.84 -16.43 7.26
N GLY A 18 -19.78 -17.07 8.44
CA GLY A 18 -18.85 -18.18 8.66
C GLY A 18 -19.05 -19.35 7.70
N GLY A 19 -20.30 -19.70 7.37
CA GLY A 19 -20.60 -20.74 6.38
C GLY A 19 -20.13 -20.37 4.98
N SER A 20 -20.19 -19.10 4.58
CA SER A 20 -19.73 -18.65 3.26
C SER A 20 -18.22 -18.69 3.16
N VAL A 21 -17.51 -18.39 4.26
CA VAL A 21 -16.05 -18.59 4.34
C VAL A 21 -15.72 -20.07 4.19
N ALA A 22 -16.40 -20.95 4.94
CA ALA A 22 -16.19 -22.39 4.85
C ALA A 22 -16.41 -22.90 3.41
N ARG A 23 -17.52 -22.53 2.78
CA ARG A 23 -17.85 -22.92 1.40
C ARG A 23 -16.81 -22.42 0.39
N GLY A 24 -16.37 -21.16 0.51
CA GLY A 24 -15.35 -20.61 -0.39
C GLY A 24 -13.98 -21.27 -0.22
N LEU A 25 -13.55 -21.50 1.02
CA LEU A 25 -12.29 -22.21 1.31
C LEU A 25 -12.31 -23.65 0.78
N ALA A 26 -13.42 -24.37 0.98
CA ALA A 26 -13.60 -25.74 0.51
C ALA A 26 -13.60 -25.81 -1.02
N ALA A 27 -14.35 -24.91 -1.68
CA ALA A 27 -14.45 -24.86 -3.14
C ALA A 27 -13.10 -24.57 -3.81
N GLY A 28 -12.31 -23.66 -3.23
CA GLY A 28 -10.99 -23.29 -3.75
C GLY A 28 -9.83 -24.13 -3.24
N ARG A 29 -10.06 -25.09 -2.32
CA ARG A 29 -9.04 -25.88 -1.62
C ARG A 29 -7.90 -25.01 -1.08
N HIS A 30 -8.25 -23.86 -0.50
CA HIS A 30 -7.26 -22.85 -0.09
C HIS A 30 -6.49 -23.21 1.19
N CYS A 31 -6.97 -24.20 1.94
CA CYS A 31 -6.34 -24.65 3.18
C CYS A 31 -6.42 -26.17 3.36
N ARG A 32 -5.65 -26.69 4.32
CA ARG A 32 -5.55 -28.13 4.59
C ARG A 32 -6.81 -28.69 5.22
N ARG A 33 -7.38 -27.96 6.18
CA ARG A 33 -8.52 -28.42 6.98
C ARG A 33 -9.40 -27.26 7.42
N ILE A 34 -10.71 -27.46 7.39
CA ILE A 34 -11.73 -26.53 7.86
C ILE A 34 -12.47 -27.18 9.03
N LEU A 35 -12.40 -26.56 10.20
CA LEU A 35 -13.13 -26.96 11.40
C LEU A 35 -14.23 -25.93 11.69
N ALA A 36 -15.35 -26.36 12.25
CA ALA A 36 -16.42 -25.45 12.65
C ALA A 36 -16.88 -25.66 14.09
N CYS A 37 -17.16 -24.56 14.78
CA CYS A 37 -17.78 -24.55 16.09
C CYS A 37 -19.08 -23.74 16.04
N GLY A 38 -20.16 -24.29 16.61
CA GLY A 38 -21.47 -23.63 16.68
C GLY A 38 -22.34 -24.22 17.78
N ARG A 39 -23.28 -23.43 18.30
CA ARG A 39 -24.17 -23.90 19.38
C ARG A 39 -25.17 -24.95 18.90
N ASP A 40 -25.63 -24.81 17.67
CA ASP A 40 -26.63 -25.69 17.06
C ASP A 40 -25.93 -26.75 16.23
N GLU A 41 -26.16 -28.02 16.54
CA GLU A 41 -25.48 -29.13 15.88
C GLU A 41 -25.97 -29.35 14.43
N GLY A 42 -27.25 -29.07 14.16
CA GLY A 42 -27.88 -29.31 12.84
C GLY A 42 -27.14 -28.66 11.65
N PRO A 43 -26.85 -27.35 11.69
CA PRO A 43 -26.03 -26.69 10.66
C PRO A 43 -24.63 -27.29 10.51
N LEU A 44 -24.00 -27.73 11.61
CA LEU A 44 -22.65 -28.32 11.59
C LEU A 44 -22.66 -29.70 10.92
N GLN A 45 -23.63 -30.55 11.25
CA GLN A 45 -23.83 -31.85 10.61
C GLN A 45 -24.11 -31.69 9.12
N THR A 46 -24.96 -30.74 8.75
CA THR A 46 -25.26 -30.44 7.33
C THR A 46 -23.98 -30.04 6.60
N ALA A 47 -23.17 -29.17 7.18
CA ALA A 47 -21.91 -28.73 6.57
C ALA A 47 -20.88 -29.85 6.42
N LEU A 48 -20.84 -30.80 7.37
CA LEU A 48 -19.99 -31.98 7.28
C LEU A 48 -20.47 -32.91 6.16
N LEU A 49 -21.77 -33.16 6.05
CA LEU A 49 -22.37 -33.97 4.98
C LEU A 49 -22.18 -33.33 3.59
N ASP A 50 -22.23 -32.01 3.51
CA ASP A 50 -21.95 -31.23 2.29
C ASP A 50 -20.46 -31.29 1.89
N GLY A 51 -19.57 -31.83 2.74
CA GLY A 51 -18.12 -31.84 2.52
C GLY A 51 -17.48 -30.44 2.60
N VAL A 52 -18.14 -29.50 3.26
CA VAL A 52 -17.68 -28.10 3.41
C VAL A 52 -16.72 -27.94 4.60
N ILE A 53 -16.82 -28.84 5.59
CA ILE A 53 -15.94 -28.88 6.77
C ILE A 53 -15.43 -30.30 7.00
N ASP A 54 -14.29 -30.44 7.67
CA ASP A 54 -13.61 -31.71 7.97
C ASP A 54 -13.80 -32.17 9.43
N GLY A 55 -14.56 -31.41 10.21
CA GLY A 55 -14.82 -31.68 11.61
C GLY A 55 -15.57 -30.55 12.29
N TYR A 56 -16.32 -30.87 13.33
CA TYR A 56 -17.04 -29.89 14.12
C TYR A 56 -17.11 -30.27 15.59
N ALA A 57 -17.42 -29.29 16.43
CA ALA A 57 -17.77 -29.46 17.83
C ALA A 57 -18.78 -28.38 18.23
N THR A 58 -19.54 -28.61 19.30
CA THR A 58 -20.44 -27.60 19.86
C THR A 58 -19.76 -26.66 20.86
N THR A 59 -18.53 -26.98 21.24
CA THR A 59 -17.66 -26.18 22.10
C THR A 59 -16.28 -26.07 21.47
N PRO A 60 -15.60 -24.92 21.61
CA PRO A 60 -14.35 -24.66 20.88
C PRO A 60 -13.13 -25.37 21.48
N ASP A 61 -13.22 -25.87 22.71
CA ASP A 61 -12.11 -26.36 23.52
C ASP A 61 -11.33 -27.51 22.87
N THR A 62 -12.03 -28.41 22.17
CA THR A 62 -11.43 -29.55 21.50
C THR A 62 -10.86 -29.22 20.11
N LEU A 63 -11.21 -28.07 19.53
CA LEU A 63 -10.82 -27.68 18.18
C LEU A 63 -9.73 -26.61 18.14
N VAL A 64 -9.70 -25.71 19.14
CA VAL A 64 -8.73 -24.61 19.20
C VAL A 64 -7.27 -25.08 19.18
N PRO A 65 -6.87 -26.17 19.88
CA PRO A 65 -5.49 -26.66 19.82
C PRO A 65 -5.03 -27.08 18.42
N ASP A 66 -5.94 -27.46 17.53
CA ASP A 66 -5.63 -27.91 16.16
C ASP A 66 -5.63 -26.75 15.14
N ALA A 67 -6.09 -25.57 15.52
CA ALA A 67 -6.30 -24.44 14.62
C ALA A 67 -5.05 -23.56 14.49
N ASP A 68 -4.66 -23.25 13.25
CA ASP A 68 -3.65 -22.23 12.97
C ASP A 68 -4.28 -20.84 12.79
N ILE A 69 -5.52 -20.82 12.27
CA ILE A 69 -6.30 -19.60 12.05
C ILE A 69 -7.68 -19.80 12.65
N ILE A 70 -8.14 -18.86 13.48
CA ILE A 70 -9.45 -18.88 14.12
C ILE A 70 -10.24 -17.65 13.64
N LEU A 71 -11.33 -17.88 12.91
CA LEU A 71 -12.27 -16.86 12.47
C LEU A 71 -13.49 -16.83 13.40
N LEU A 72 -13.70 -15.68 14.06
CA LEU A 72 -14.87 -15.40 14.88
C LEU A 72 -15.97 -14.78 14.00
N ALA A 73 -16.92 -15.62 13.59
CA ALA A 73 -18.10 -15.23 12.81
C ALA A 73 -19.39 -15.23 13.66
N THR A 74 -19.26 -14.79 14.91
CA THR A 74 -20.37 -14.63 15.87
C THR A 74 -20.87 -13.18 15.92
N PRO A 75 -22.06 -12.91 16.49
CA PRO A 75 -22.51 -11.53 16.72
C PRO A 75 -21.48 -10.70 17.49
N THR A 76 -21.43 -9.39 17.22
CA THR A 76 -20.41 -8.46 17.74
C THR A 76 -20.22 -8.57 19.26
N LEU A 77 -21.31 -8.55 20.04
CA LEU A 77 -21.23 -8.62 21.51
C LEU A 77 -20.89 -10.01 22.05
N THR A 78 -20.88 -11.04 21.20
CA THR A 78 -20.49 -12.40 21.58
C THR A 78 -18.98 -12.63 21.46
N VAL A 79 -18.27 -11.79 20.70
CA VAL A 79 -16.83 -11.95 20.44
C VAL A 79 -16.02 -12.01 21.73
N ALA A 80 -16.27 -11.12 22.69
CA ALA A 80 -15.57 -11.11 23.99
C ALA A 80 -15.68 -12.45 24.73
N ARG A 81 -16.90 -13.00 24.82
CA ARG A 81 -17.14 -14.29 25.48
C ARG A 81 -16.42 -15.44 24.77
N VAL A 82 -16.37 -15.43 23.44
CA VAL A 82 -15.66 -16.46 22.68
C VAL A 82 -14.16 -16.35 22.92
N LEU A 83 -13.62 -15.12 22.92
CA LEU A 83 -12.21 -14.88 23.23
C LEU A 83 -11.84 -15.40 24.63
N GLU A 84 -12.69 -15.17 25.64
CA GLU A 84 -12.51 -15.69 27.00
C GLU A 84 -12.52 -17.23 27.05
N GLN A 85 -13.28 -17.89 26.18
CA GLN A 85 -13.33 -19.34 26.11
C GLN A 85 -12.10 -19.96 25.46
N ILE A 86 -11.46 -19.26 24.53
CA ILE A 86 -10.37 -19.82 23.73
C ILE A 86 -8.99 -19.33 24.18
N SER A 87 -8.89 -18.23 24.95
CA SER A 87 -7.62 -17.54 25.24
C SER A 87 -6.54 -18.46 25.78
N ASP A 88 -6.89 -19.35 26.71
CA ASP A 88 -5.95 -20.25 27.40
C ASP A 88 -5.62 -21.50 26.58
N LEU A 89 -6.34 -21.71 25.48
CA LEU A 89 -6.21 -22.87 24.59
C LEU A 89 -5.45 -22.52 23.31
N LEU A 90 -5.24 -21.22 23.04
CA LEU A 90 -4.56 -20.75 21.85
C LEU A 90 -3.13 -21.28 21.79
N ARG A 91 -2.75 -21.84 20.64
CA ARG A 91 -1.35 -22.07 20.32
C ARG A 91 -0.58 -20.75 20.28
N ALA A 92 0.72 -20.84 20.58
CA ALA A 92 1.62 -19.69 20.57
C ALA A 92 1.70 -18.97 19.21
N ASP A 93 1.41 -19.68 18.12
CA ASP A 93 1.44 -19.20 16.74
C ASP A 93 0.05 -19.03 16.11
N ALA A 94 -1.05 -19.31 16.84
CA ALA A 94 -2.40 -19.18 16.31
C ALA A 94 -2.76 -17.72 16.02
N ILE A 95 -3.31 -17.49 14.83
CA ILE A 95 -3.83 -16.19 14.38
C ILE A 95 -5.33 -16.16 14.61
N VAL A 96 -5.84 -15.07 15.19
CA VAL A 96 -7.27 -14.89 15.44
C VAL A 96 -7.76 -13.70 14.62
N THR A 97 -8.93 -13.84 14.00
CA THR A 97 -9.59 -12.76 13.27
C THR A 97 -11.09 -12.82 13.51
N ASP A 98 -11.82 -11.78 13.14
CA ASP A 98 -13.27 -11.71 13.28
C ASP A 98 -13.94 -11.23 11.98
N ALA A 99 -15.26 -11.30 11.97
CA ALA A 99 -16.10 -10.73 10.93
C ALA A 99 -17.21 -9.82 11.50
N ALA A 100 -17.04 -9.27 12.71
CA ALA A 100 -18.05 -8.43 13.34
C ALA A 100 -18.21 -7.09 12.60
N SER A 101 -19.37 -6.46 12.76
CA SER A 101 -19.67 -5.21 12.05
C SER A 101 -19.09 -3.95 12.73
N VAL A 102 -18.57 -4.08 13.95
CA VAL A 102 -17.95 -3.00 14.73
C VAL A 102 -16.55 -3.43 15.14
N LYS A 103 -15.57 -2.52 15.11
CA LYS A 103 -14.16 -2.89 15.28
C LYS A 103 -13.54 -2.30 16.55
N GLY A 104 -13.96 -1.12 17.00
CA GLY A 104 -13.42 -0.47 18.19
C GLY A 104 -13.60 -1.29 19.46
N SER A 105 -14.83 -1.72 19.75
CA SER A 105 -15.15 -2.57 20.91
C SER A 105 -14.46 -3.93 20.84
N VAL A 106 -14.47 -4.57 19.67
CA VAL A 106 -13.83 -5.87 19.43
C VAL A 106 -12.31 -5.82 19.70
N LEU A 107 -11.62 -4.78 19.22
CA LEU A 107 -10.19 -4.62 19.50
C LEU A 107 -9.91 -4.33 20.97
N ALA A 108 -10.78 -3.58 21.66
CA ALA A 108 -10.64 -3.33 23.09
C ALA A 108 -10.79 -4.64 23.90
N ASP A 109 -11.76 -5.47 23.56
CA ASP A 109 -11.95 -6.79 24.16
C ASP A 109 -10.78 -7.72 23.86
N ALA A 110 -10.31 -7.78 22.62
CA ALA A 110 -9.15 -8.59 22.23
C ALA A 110 -7.90 -8.20 23.02
N ARG A 111 -7.62 -6.91 23.18
CA ARG A 111 -6.48 -6.44 23.99
C ARG A 111 -6.61 -6.84 25.46
N ARG A 112 -7.79 -6.64 26.04
CA ARG A 112 -8.07 -6.96 27.45
C ARG A 112 -7.95 -8.45 27.74
N ILE A 113 -8.47 -9.31 26.86
CA ILE A 113 -8.59 -10.75 27.08
C ILE A 113 -7.30 -11.49 26.67
N LEU A 114 -6.75 -11.18 25.49
CA LEU A 114 -5.62 -11.90 24.94
C LEU A 114 -4.25 -11.40 25.46
N GLY A 115 -4.20 -10.22 26.08
CA GLY A 115 -2.96 -9.63 26.56
C GLY A 115 -1.91 -9.52 25.45
N SER A 116 -0.73 -10.12 25.62
CA SER A 116 0.34 -10.12 24.62
C SER A 116 -0.03 -10.87 23.32
N ALA A 117 -0.93 -11.85 23.40
CA ALA A 117 -1.43 -12.58 22.23
C ALA A 117 -2.33 -11.72 21.33
N SER A 118 -2.79 -10.55 21.79
CA SER A 118 -3.55 -9.59 20.95
C SER A 118 -2.78 -9.12 19.72
N SER A 119 -1.44 -9.20 19.72
CA SER A 119 -0.60 -8.97 18.53
C SER A 119 -0.93 -9.91 17.35
N ARG A 120 -1.55 -11.07 17.61
CA ARG A 120 -2.01 -12.04 16.59
C ARG A 120 -3.50 -11.93 16.28
N PHE A 121 -4.21 -11.00 16.91
CA PHE A 121 -5.61 -10.72 16.62
C PHE A 121 -5.73 -9.62 15.56
N VAL A 122 -6.19 -9.96 14.36
CA VAL A 122 -6.38 -9.00 13.27
C VAL A 122 -7.87 -8.86 12.99
N ALA A 123 -8.42 -7.72 13.36
CA ALA A 123 -9.85 -7.47 13.24
C ALA A 123 -10.27 -7.24 11.78
N GLY A 124 -11.41 -7.83 11.40
CA GLY A 124 -11.92 -7.81 10.03
C GLY A 124 -13.43 -7.54 9.97
N HIS A 125 -13.89 -6.95 8.87
CA HIS A 125 -15.30 -6.74 8.58
C HIS A 125 -15.56 -6.94 7.09
N PRO A 126 -16.12 -8.09 6.67
CA PRO A 126 -16.64 -8.23 5.32
C PRO A 126 -17.88 -7.36 5.14
N ILE A 127 -17.82 -6.41 4.21
CA ILE A 127 -18.97 -5.60 3.76
C ILE A 127 -19.79 -6.43 2.76
N ALA A 128 -20.25 -7.57 3.26
CA ALA A 128 -21.03 -8.56 2.54
C ALA A 128 -22.06 -9.14 3.50
N GLY A 129 -23.29 -9.32 3.00
CA GLY A 129 -24.40 -9.79 3.80
C GLY A 129 -25.68 -9.81 2.98
N SER A 130 -26.67 -10.48 3.53
CA SER A 130 -28.04 -10.55 3.02
C SER A 130 -28.98 -10.33 4.20
N GLU A 131 -30.22 -9.94 3.91
CA GLU A 131 -31.33 -10.03 4.85
C GLU A 131 -31.64 -11.48 5.30
N GLN A 132 -31.09 -12.49 4.62
CA GLN A 132 -31.17 -13.91 5.00
C GLN A 132 -30.14 -14.28 6.07
N SER A 133 -30.41 -15.34 6.84
CA SER A 133 -29.59 -15.79 7.96
C SER A 133 -29.38 -17.31 7.98
N GLY A 134 -28.37 -17.75 8.74
CA GLY A 134 -28.06 -19.17 8.94
C GLY A 134 -27.19 -19.81 7.86
N TYR A 135 -26.73 -21.04 8.12
CA TYR A 135 -25.84 -21.79 7.22
C TYR A 135 -26.46 -22.06 5.84
N GLN A 136 -27.78 -22.29 5.77
CA GLN A 136 -28.45 -22.58 4.51
C GLN A 136 -28.40 -21.40 3.52
N ALA A 137 -28.28 -20.16 4.02
CA ALA A 137 -28.11 -18.97 3.19
C ALA A 137 -26.65 -18.74 2.75
N SER A 138 -25.71 -19.56 3.24
CA SER A 138 -24.28 -19.40 2.90
C SER A 138 -23.97 -19.77 1.46
N ARG A 139 -23.03 -19.04 0.86
CA ARG A 139 -22.64 -19.18 -0.55
C ARG A 139 -21.13 -18.99 -0.72
N ALA A 140 -20.52 -19.81 -1.57
CA ALA A 140 -19.06 -19.81 -1.77
C ALA A 140 -18.54 -18.49 -2.37
N ASP A 141 -19.38 -17.79 -3.12
CA ASP A 141 -19.09 -16.56 -3.85
C ASP A 141 -19.54 -15.29 -3.10
N LEU A 142 -19.92 -15.38 -1.82
CA LEU A 142 -20.45 -14.23 -1.06
C LEU A 142 -19.50 -13.03 -1.09
N TYR A 143 -18.19 -13.30 -1.06
CA TYR A 143 -17.15 -12.28 -0.93
C TYR A 143 -16.55 -11.83 -2.26
N GLN A 144 -16.93 -12.45 -3.37
CA GLN A 144 -16.41 -12.10 -4.70
C GLN A 144 -16.71 -10.62 -5.01
N GLN A 145 -15.65 -9.85 -5.24
CA GLN A 145 -15.67 -8.41 -5.48
C GLN A 145 -16.35 -7.60 -4.36
N ARG A 146 -16.50 -8.17 -3.17
CA ARG A 146 -16.99 -7.47 -1.99
C ARG A 146 -15.83 -6.91 -1.19
N LYS A 147 -16.06 -5.74 -0.60
CA LYS A 147 -15.06 -5.11 0.25
C LYS A 147 -14.94 -5.87 1.56
N VAL A 148 -13.71 -6.13 1.99
CA VAL A 148 -13.42 -6.54 3.37
C VAL A 148 -12.50 -5.50 3.96
N ILE A 149 -12.87 -4.96 5.13
CA ILE A 149 -12.05 -3.95 5.81
C ILE A 149 -11.33 -4.63 6.97
N LEU A 150 -10.00 -4.59 6.95
CA LEU A 150 -9.16 -4.94 8.08
C LEU A 150 -8.86 -3.68 8.91
N THR A 151 -8.77 -3.84 10.22
CA THR A 151 -8.36 -2.74 11.11
C THR A 151 -7.12 -3.10 11.91
N PRO A 152 -5.95 -3.23 11.23
CA PRO A 152 -4.73 -3.61 11.90
C PRO A 152 -4.21 -2.47 12.77
N VAL A 153 -3.55 -2.83 13.87
CA VAL A 153 -2.99 -1.92 14.88
C VAL A 153 -1.48 -2.08 14.96
N ALA A 154 -0.80 -1.09 15.55
CA ALA A 154 0.66 -1.08 15.66
C ALA A 154 1.20 -2.32 16.38
N GLU A 155 0.46 -2.93 17.29
CA GLU A 155 0.89 -4.14 18.00
C GLU A 155 0.82 -5.40 17.13
N ASN A 156 0.14 -5.36 15.98
CA ASN A 156 -0.02 -6.55 15.16
C ASN A 156 1.29 -7.07 14.57
N GLN A 157 1.39 -8.40 14.51
CA GLN A 157 2.42 -9.09 13.75
C GLN A 157 2.12 -8.99 12.26
N THR A 158 3.13 -8.65 11.46
CA THR A 158 3.00 -8.54 9.99
C THR A 158 2.45 -9.84 9.39
N VAL A 159 2.97 -10.99 9.80
CA VAL A 159 2.51 -12.30 9.30
C VAL A 159 1.03 -12.56 9.58
N ALA A 160 0.52 -12.09 10.72
CA ALA A 160 -0.90 -12.23 11.06
C ALA A 160 -1.77 -11.38 10.11
N VAL A 161 -1.39 -10.12 9.88
CA VAL A 161 -2.13 -9.22 8.96
C VAL A 161 -2.12 -9.76 7.54
N GLN A 162 -0.96 -10.21 7.05
CA GLN A 162 -0.84 -10.79 5.71
C GLN A 162 -1.63 -12.09 5.54
N THR A 163 -1.63 -12.96 6.57
CA THR A 163 -2.39 -14.21 6.54
C THR A 163 -3.90 -13.94 6.49
N VAL A 164 -4.39 -12.99 7.30
CA VAL A 164 -5.82 -12.62 7.30
C VAL A 164 -6.21 -11.90 6.01
N MET A 165 -5.33 -11.07 5.45
CA MET A 165 -5.56 -10.48 4.12
C MET A 165 -5.65 -11.57 3.04
N GLN A 166 -4.75 -12.55 3.03
CA GLN A 166 -4.82 -13.68 2.10
C GLN A 166 -6.06 -14.55 2.30
N LEU A 167 -6.50 -14.75 3.55
CA LEU A 167 -7.75 -15.45 3.87
C LEU A 167 -8.92 -14.83 3.13
N TRP A 168 -9.05 -13.50 3.13
CA TRP A 168 -10.14 -12.82 2.43
C TRP A 168 -9.92 -12.71 0.92
N GLN A 169 -8.68 -12.45 0.47
CA GLN A 169 -8.35 -12.33 -0.96
C GLN A 169 -8.58 -13.63 -1.72
N CYS A 170 -8.26 -14.80 -1.13
CA CYS A 170 -8.51 -16.08 -1.79
C CYS A 170 -10.00 -16.35 -2.03
N LEU A 171 -10.88 -15.72 -1.25
CA LEU A 171 -12.33 -15.76 -1.42
C LEU A 171 -12.85 -14.72 -2.45
N GLY A 172 -11.94 -14.02 -3.13
CA GLY A 172 -12.25 -12.99 -4.12
C GLY A 172 -12.60 -11.62 -3.55
N ALA A 173 -12.33 -11.37 -2.27
CA ALA A 173 -12.60 -10.09 -1.63
C ALA A 173 -11.62 -8.98 -2.06
N ASP A 174 -12.15 -7.77 -2.20
CA ASP A 174 -11.37 -6.54 -2.31
C ASP A 174 -11.01 -6.06 -0.89
N VAL A 175 -9.78 -6.31 -0.45
CA VAL A 175 -9.36 -6.07 0.93
C VAL A 175 -8.78 -4.66 1.09
N HIS A 176 -9.33 -3.91 2.06
CA HIS A 176 -8.89 -2.57 2.43
C HIS A 176 -8.45 -2.56 3.90
N ALA A 177 -7.61 -1.60 4.29
CA ALA A 177 -7.24 -1.38 5.68
C ALA A 177 -7.49 0.08 6.12
N MET A 178 -7.90 0.27 7.37
CA MET A 178 -8.08 1.58 8.02
C MET A 178 -8.07 1.45 9.55
N SER A 179 -8.04 2.55 10.30
CA SER A 179 -8.17 2.45 11.76
C SER A 179 -9.57 2.00 12.17
N ALA A 180 -9.69 1.39 13.34
CA ALA A 180 -10.98 1.00 13.89
C ALA A 180 -11.89 2.22 14.18
N GLY A 181 -11.33 3.34 14.64
CA GLY A 181 -12.09 4.56 14.88
C GLY A 181 -12.66 5.14 13.59
N ARG A 182 -11.88 5.15 12.50
CA ARG A 182 -12.37 5.57 11.18
C ARG A 182 -13.40 4.61 10.62
N HIS A 183 -13.15 3.31 10.71
CA HIS A 183 -14.12 2.28 10.34
C HIS A 183 -15.47 2.53 11.02
N ASP A 184 -15.48 2.59 12.35
CA ASP A 184 -16.73 2.71 13.13
C ASP A 184 -17.47 4.02 12.82
N ARG A 185 -16.76 5.14 12.61
CA ARG A 185 -17.37 6.40 12.16
C ARG A 185 -17.99 6.32 10.76
N ILE A 186 -17.28 5.73 9.79
CA ILE A 186 -17.78 5.60 8.41
C ILE A 186 -19.00 4.67 8.37
N LEU A 187 -18.94 3.53 9.06
CA LEU A 187 -20.04 2.56 9.08
C LEU A 187 -21.23 3.06 9.89
N ALA A 188 -21.01 3.90 10.92
CA ALA A 188 -22.11 4.59 11.60
C ALA A 188 -22.96 5.40 10.61
N GLY A 189 -22.34 6.19 9.72
CA GLY A 189 -23.08 7.00 8.75
C GLY A 189 -23.57 6.24 7.52
N THR A 190 -22.78 5.31 6.99
CA THR A 190 -23.07 4.63 5.72
C THR A 190 -23.88 3.34 5.86
N SER A 191 -23.99 2.79 7.08
CA SER A 191 -24.70 1.54 7.35
C SER A 191 -25.64 1.66 8.54
N HIS A 192 -25.16 2.06 9.72
CA HIS A 192 -25.95 2.00 10.96
C HIS A 192 -27.10 3.00 10.97
N LEU A 193 -26.81 4.26 10.66
CA LEU A 193 -27.83 5.31 10.59
C LEU A 193 -28.94 4.96 9.60
N PRO A 194 -28.68 4.52 8.34
CA PRO A 194 -29.72 4.03 7.45
C PRO A 194 -30.65 2.98 8.08
N HIS A 195 -30.10 1.98 8.78
CA HIS A 195 -30.92 0.95 9.44
C HIS A 195 -31.76 1.54 10.58
N LEU A 196 -31.15 2.39 11.41
CA LEU A 196 -31.86 3.05 12.51
C LEU A 196 -33.03 3.89 12.00
N LEU A 197 -32.83 4.64 10.92
CA LEU A 197 -33.86 5.44 10.28
C LEU A 197 -34.95 4.58 9.63
N ALA A 198 -34.60 3.45 9.03
CA ALA A 198 -35.58 2.51 8.47
C ALA A 198 -36.48 1.93 9.58
N PHE A 199 -35.90 1.46 10.69
CA PHE A 199 -36.67 0.99 11.85
C PHE A 199 -37.58 2.10 12.42
N ALA A 200 -37.01 3.30 12.63
CA ALA A 200 -37.75 4.43 13.17
C ALA A 200 -38.90 4.88 12.25
N LEU A 201 -38.70 4.86 10.93
CA LEU A 201 -39.72 5.22 9.95
C LEU A 201 -40.88 4.22 9.97
N VAL A 202 -40.58 2.91 9.94
CA VAL A 202 -41.61 1.85 10.01
C VAL A 202 -42.44 2.01 11.29
N ASN A 203 -41.79 2.17 12.44
CA ASN A 203 -42.49 2.36 13.72
C ASN A 203 -43.30 3.66 13.74
N THR A 204 -42.76 4.76 13.22
CA THR A 204 -43.47 6.04 13.15
C THR A 204 -44.74 5.94 12.31
N LEU A 205 -44.70 5.23 11.18
CA LEU A 205 -45.87 5.04 10.35
C LEU A 205 -46.95 4.23 11.07
N VAL A 206 -46.57 3.14 11.74
CA VAL A 206 -47.51 2.31 12.53
C VAL A 206 -48.08 3.09 13.72
N ASP A 207 -47.23 3.75 14.51
CA ASP A 207 -47.60 4.30 15.82
C ASP A 207 -48.21 5.70 15.75
N LYS A 208 -47.92 6.47 14.69
CA LYS A 208 -48.29 7.89 14.59
C LYS A 208 -49.16 8.25 13.39
N VAL A 209 -49.13 7.45 12.33
CA VAL A 209 -49.87 7.72 11.08
C VAL A 209 -50.98 6.71 10.86
N GLY A 210 -50.73 5.44 11.20
CA GLY A 210 -51.70 4.36 11.10
C GLY A 210 -52.96 4.62 11.93
N GLU A 211 -54.09 4.14 11.41
CA GLU A 211 -55.35 4.23 12.13
C GLU A 211 -55.30 3.39 13.43
N PRO A 212 -55.86 3.85 14.56
CA PRO A 212 -55.76 3.14 15.84
C PRO A 212 -56.22 1.67 15.79
N ASP A 213 -57.27 1.39 15.02
CA ASP A 213 -57.84 0.05 14.92
C ASP A 213 -57.13 -0.84 13.88
N ARG A 214 -56.36 -0.25 12.97
CA ARG A 214 -55.66 -0.93 11.86
C ARG A 214 -54.34 -0.23 11.50
N PRO A 215 -53.37 -0.16 12.42
CA PRO A 215 -52.20 0.70 12.23
C PRO A 215 -51.30 0.26 11.06
N GLN A 216 -51.36 -1.02 10.67
CA GLN A 216 -50.61 -1.56 9.53
C GLN A 216 -51.21 -1.18 8.16
N GLN A 217 -52.46 -0.74 8.10
CA GLN A 217 -53.13 -0.39 6.84
C GLN A 217 -52.45 0.79 6.13
N VAL A 218 -51.65 1.60 6.86
CA VAL A 218 -50.81 2.66 6.28
C VAL A 218 -49.88 2.13 5.17
N PHE A 219 -49.49 0.85 5.22
CA PHE A 219 -48.61 0.24 4.23
C PHE A 219 -49.32 -0.18 2.94
N ASP A 220 -50.66 -0.26 2.92
CA ASP A 220 -51.42 -0.50 1.67
C ASP A 220 -51.24 0.66 0.66
N TYR A 221 -50.86 1.84 1.17
CA TYR A 221 -50.58 3.04 0.39
C TYR A 221 -49.09 3.25 0.11
N ALA A 222 -48.23 2.33 0.56
CA ALA A 222 -46.80 2.42 0.33
C ALA A 222 -46.43 1.98 -1.09
N ALA A 223 -45.62 2.78 -1.78
CA ALA A 223 -45.11 2.49 -3.12
C ALA A 223 -43.66 1.96 -3.08
N GLY A 224 -43.11 1.64 -4.25
CA GLY A 224 -41.77 1.05 -4.38
C GLY A 224 -40.64 1.79 -3.65
N GLY A 225 -40.69 3.12 -3.59
CA GLY A 225 -39.68 3.91 -2.86
C GLY A 225 -39.67 3.65 -1.35
N PHE A 226 -40.82 3.38 -0.74
CA PHE A 226 -40.90 2.96 0.66
C PHE A 226 -40.39 1.54 0.84
N ALA A 227 -40.79 0.61 -0.05
CA ALA A 227 -40.32 -0.77 0.00
C ALA A 227 -38.78 -0.85 -0.06
N ASP A 228 -38.15 -0.07 -0.94
CA ASP A 228 -36.69 -0.02 -1.07
C ASP A 228 -36.01 0.56 0.18
N PHE A 229 -36.55 1.64 0.73
CA PHE A 229 -36.00 2.28 1.94
C PHE A 229 -36.17 1.41 3.18
N SER A 230 -37.33 0.79 3.34
CA SER A 230 -37.68 -0.03 4.51
C SER A 230 -37.20 -1.47 4.43
N ARG A 231 -36.73 -1.95 3.26
CA ARG A 231 -36.19 -3.32 3.08
C ARG A 231 -35.21 -3.73 4.18
N ILE A 232 -34.34 -2.81 4.59
CA ILE A 232 -33.32 -3.07 5.61
C ILE A 232 -33.88 -3.16 7.05
N ALA A 233 -35.12 -2.73 7.28
CA ALA A 233 -35.82 -2.95 8.55
C ALA A 233 -36.27 -4.40 8.75
N SER A 234 -36.19 -5.25 7.72
CA SER A 234 -36.37 -6.71 7.85
C SER A 234 -35.14 -7.45 8.35
N SER A 235 -34.06 -6.74 8.69
CA SER A 235 -32.82 -7.32 9.21
C SER A 235 -32.99 -7.88 10.63
N ASP A 236 -32.10 -8.80 11.03
CA ASP A 236 -32.14 -9.42 12.36
C ASP A 236 -32.04 -8.38 13.51
N PRO A 237 -33.03 -8.32 14.41
CA PRO A 237 -33.10 -7.29 15.45
C PRO A 237 -32.03 -7.48 16.54
N VAL A 238 -31.59 -8.71 16.80
CA VAL A 238 -30.57 -9.01 17.82
C VAL A 238 -29.21 -8.50 17.36
N MET A 239 -28.85 -8.77 16.10
CA MET A 239 -27.64 -8.27 15.45
C MET A 239 -27.60 -6.74 15.44
N TRP A 240 -28.69 -6.08 15.02
CA TRP A 240 -28.71 -4.62 14.94
C TRP A 240 -28.68 -3.95 16.31
N ARG A 241 -29.36 -4.51 17.32
CA ARG A 241 -29.20 -4.08 18.73
C ARG A 241 -27.73 -4.12 19.13
N ASP A 242 -27.06 -5.23 18.88
CA ASP A 242 -25.65 -5.43 19.25
C ASP A 242 -24.73 -4.44 18.53
N ILE A 243 -24.97 -4.17 17.24
CA ILE A 243 -24.24 -3.17 16.47
C ILE A 243 -24.42 -1.77 17.05
N PHE A 244 -25.65 -1.36 17.36
CA PHE A 244 -25.92 -0.02 17.91
C PHE A 244 -25.32 0.15 19.31
N LEU A 245 -25.36 -0.88 20.16
CA LEU A 245 -24.74 -0.82 21.48
C LEU A 245 -23.20 -0.79 21.38
N ALA A 246 -22.62 -1.60 20.49
CA ALA A 246 -21.17 -1.68 20.29
C ALA A 246 -20.60 -0.40 19.66
N ASN A 247 -21.34 0.26 18.76
CA ASN A 247 -20.91 1.49 18.07
C ASN A 247 -21.73 2.72 18.49
N ARG A 248 -22.14 2.76 19.76
CA ARG A 248 -23.10 3.76 20.28
C ARG A 248 -22.64 5.19 20.03
N GLU A 249 -21.39 5.51 20.37
CA GLU A 249 -20.89 6.89 20.32
C GLU A 249 -20.88 7.46 18.89
N ALA A 250 -20.33 6.71 17.92
CA ALA A 250 -20.31 7.14 16.53
C ALA A 250 -21.72 7.19 15.93
N THR A 251 -22.59 6.24 16.30
CA THR A 251 -23.99 6.20 15.85
C THR A 251 -24.79 7.40 16.37
N VAL A 252 -24.63 7.75 17.65
CA VAL A 252 -25.28 8.93 18.24
C VAL A 252 -24.77 10.21 17.58
N SER A 253 -23.45 10.34 17.40
CA SER A 253 -22.87 11.53 16.76
C SER A 253 -23.43 11.77 15.35
N VAL A 254 -23.56 10.72 14.52
CA VAL A 254 -24.13 10.87 13.17
C VAL A 254 -25.65 11.06 13.19
N LEU A 255 -26.34 10.47 14.17
CA LEU A 255 -27.77 10.69 14.37
C LEU A 255 -28.06 12.16 14.74
N ASP A 256 -27.27 12.76 15.63
CA ASP A 256 -27.39 14.17 16.01
C ASP A 256 -27.21 15.09 14.80
N ALA A 257 -26.18 14.83 13.98
CA ALA A 257 -25.96 15.56 12.74
C ALA A 257 -27.14 15.42 11.75
N TYR A 258 -27.74 14.23 11.69
CA TYR A 258 -28.91 13.99 10.86
C TYR A 258 -30.17 14.70 11.39
N MET A 259 -30.41 14.68 12.71
CA MET A 259 -31.52 15.39 13.34
C MET A 259 -31.42 16.91 13.14
N ASN A 260 -30.21 17.47 13.19
CA ASN A 260 -29.98 18.88 12.85
C ASN A 260 -30.35 19.16 11.38
N SER A 261 -29.95 18.28 10.47
CA SER A 261 -30.31 18.39 9.04
C SER A 261 -31.82 18.32 8.81
N LEU A 262 -32.54 17.44 9.53
CA LEU A 262 -34.00 17.37 9.47
C LEU A 262 -34.66 18.62 10.06
N THR A 263 -34.09 19.18 11.13
CA THR A 263 -34.59 20.42 11.75
C THR A 263 -34.46 21.60 10.78
N ASP A 264 -33.34 21.70 10.07
CA ASP A 264 -33.15 22.69 9.01
C ASP A 264 -34.15 22.50 7.87
N MET A 265 -34.35 21.27 7.40
CA MET A 265 -35.33 20.98 6.35
C MET A 265 -36.76 21.33 6.78
N LYS A 266 -37.13 21.01 8.04
CA LYS A 266 -38.41 21.40 8.63
C LYS A 266 -38.57 22.92 8.67
N ARG A 267 -37.52 23.67 9.03
CA ARG A 267 -37.55 25.14 9.02
C ARG A 267 -37.80 25.68 7.62
N LEU A 268 -37.14 25.16 6.59
CA LEU A 268 -37.36 25.56 5.21
C LEU A 268 -38.80 25.28 4.75
N LEU A 269 -39.37 24.13 5.13
CA LEU A 269 -40.78 23.78 4.87
C LEU A 269 -41.75 24.76 5.54
N LEU A 270 -41.52 25.10 6.81
CA LEU A 270 -42.34 26.06 7.55
C LEU A 270 -42.27 27.48 6.95
N GLN A 271 -41.14 27.83 6.34
CA GLN A 271 -40.92 29.09 5.64
C GLN A 271 -41.42 29.08 4.19
N ALA A 272 -41.87 27.91 3.68
CA ALA A 272 -42.18 27.69 2.27
C ALA A 272 -41.05 28.12 1.32
N ASP A 273 -39.79 27.99 1.74
CA ASP A 273 -38.62 28.39 0.95
C ASP A 273 -38.27 27.32 -0.10
N GLY A 274 -38.98 27.37 -1.22
CA GLY A 274 -38.80 26.43 -2.33
C GLY A 274 -37.40 26.47 -2.96
N VAL A 275 -36.75 27.63 -3.00
CA VAL A 275 -35.42 27.79 -3.62
C VAL A 275 -34.34 27.10 -2.78
N ALA A 276 -34.37 27.30 -1.45
CA ALA A 276 -33.44 26.63 -0.55
C ALA A 276 -33.65 25.11 -0.55
N LEU A 277 -34.91 24.64 -0.55
CA LEU A 277 -35.24 23.22 -0.66
C LEU A 277 -34.70 22.61 -1.96
N GLN A 278 -34.97 23.24 -3.10
CA GLN A 278 -34.49 22.78 -4.40
C GLN A 278 -32.95 22.70 -4.43
N THR A 279 -32.27 23.69 -3.86
CA THR A 279 -30.80 23.70 -3.78
C THR A 279 -30.27 22.52 -2.96
N GLY A 280 -30.88 22.25 -1.80
CA GLY A 280 -30.55 21.09 -0.98
C GLY A 280 -30.76 19.75 -1.71
N PHE A 281 -31.89 19.60 -2.40
CA PHE A 281 -32.20 18.40 -3.18
C PHE A 281 -31.25 18.21 -4.36
N ALA A 282 -30.90 19.28 -5.08
CA ALA A 282 -29.96 19.23 -6.19
C ALA A 282 -28.55 18.78 -5.73
N ARG A 283 -28.10 19.26 -4.57
CA ARG A 283 -26.84 18.82 -3.96
C ARG A 283 -26.89 17.32 -3.64
N ALA A 284 -27.94 16.84 -2.98
CA ALA A 284 -28.11 15.43 -2.64
C ALA A 284 -28.14 14.54 -3.90
N LYS A 285 -28.90 14.96 -4.92
CA LYS A 285 -28.96 14.30 -6.23
C LYS A 285 -27.57 14.19 -6.87
N SER A 286 -26.84 15.30 -6.96
CA SER A 286 -25.52 15.32 -7.59
C SER A 286 -24.54 14.34 -6.92
N VAL A 287 -24.47 14.36 -5.58
CA VAL A 287 -23.60 13.45 -4.81
C VAL A 287 -24.01 11.99 -4.99
N ARG A 288 -25.31 11.69 -5.00
CA ARG A 288 -25.83 10.33 -5.19
C ARG A 288 -25.60 9.81 -6.60
N ASP A 289 -25.87 10.62 -7.62
CA ASP A 289 -25.66 10.25 -9.02
C ASP A 289 -24.18 9.95 -9.27
N ASP A 290 -23.29 10.75 -8.68
CA ASP A 290 -21.86 10.49 -8.73
C ASP A 290 -21.45 9.18 -8.03
N PHE A 291 -22.00 8.92 -6.84
CA PHE A 291 -21.79 7.64 -6.15
C PHE A 291 -22.27 6.47 -7.00
N ILE A 292 -23.47 6.54 -7.61
CA ILE A 292 -24.01 5.47 -8.45
C ILE A 292 -23.15 5.23 -9.68
N ARG A 293 -22.68 6.29 -10.35
CA ARG A 293 -21.75 6.16 -11.48
C ARG A 293 -20.48 5.42 -11.06
N ARG A 294 -19.86 5.80 -9.94
CA ARG A 294 -18.65 5.13 -9.42
C ARG A 294 -18.91 3.70 -8.97
N PHE A 295 -20.03 3.47 -8.28
CA PHE A 295 -20.43 2.14 -7.80
C PHE A 295 -20.68 1.18 -8.96
N ARG A 296 -21.36 1.63 -10.03
CA ARG A 296 -21.59 0.84 -11.25
C ARG A 296 -20.33 0.68 -12.09
N ALA A 297 -19.50 1.72 -12.23
CA ALA A 297 -18.23 1.62 -12.95
C ALA A 297 -17.29 0.61 -12.30
N GLY A 298 -17.25 0.52 -10.97
CA GLY A 298 -16.54 -0.54 -10.24
C GLY A 298 -17.12 -1.95 -10.43
N GLN A 299 -18.38 -2.07 -10.83
CA GLN A 299 -19.04 -3.34 -11.19
C GLN A 299 -18.94 -3.66 -12.69
N SER A 300 -18.63 -2.67 -13.54
CA SER A 300 -18.68 -2.74 -15.01
C SER A 300 -17.29 -2.65 -15.66
N ALA A 301 -16.21 -2.92 -14.92
CA ALA A 301 -14.91 -3.25 -15.50
C ALA A 301 -14.94 -4.67 -16.12
N LEU A 302 -15.95 -4.93 -16.93
CA LEU A 302 -16.13 -6.06 -17.81
C LEU A 302 -15.94 -5.49 -19.23
N ASP A 303 -15.09 -6.15 -20.01
CA ASP A 303 -14.63 -5.82 -21.36
C ASP A 303 -13.58 -4.69 -21.49
N VAL A 304 -12.36 -4.99 -21.03
CA VAL A 304 -11.14 -4.50 -21.68
C VAL A 304 -10.43 -5.75 -22.23
N PRO A 305 -10.07 -5.83 -23.53
CA PRO A 305 -9.22 -6.91 -24.01
C PRO A 305 -7.88 -6.85 -23.27
N GLU A 306 -7.48 -7.96 -22.66
CA GLU A 306 -6.17 -8.08 -22.02
C GLU A 306 -5.05 -7.73 -23.02
N PRO A 307 -4.09 -6.86 -22.68
CA PRO A 307 -2.78 -6.91 -23.30
C PRO A 307 -2.07 -8.18 -22.81
N GLU A 308 -1.52 -8.94 -23.75
CA GLU A 308 -0.83 -10.20 -23.50
C GLU A 308 0.31 -10.07 -22.49
N SER A 309 0.27 -10.98 -21.51
CA SER A 309 1.36 -11.47 -20.67
C SER A 309 2.26 -10.43 -19.98
N SER A 310 1.88 -10.02 -18.77
CA SER A 310 2.85 -9.63 -17.75
C SER A 310 3.00 -10.77 -16.72
N ARG A 311 4.19 -11.38 -16.68
CA ARG A 311 4.56 -12.32 -15.61
C ARG A 311 5.06 -11.52 -14.40
N PRO A 312 4.75 -11.94 -13.16
CA PRO A 312 5.16 -11.21 -11.96
C PRO A 312 6.68 -11.30 -11.78
N LEU A 313 7.30 -10.17 -11.45
CA LEU A 313 8.74 -10.06 -11.28
C LEU A 313 9.17 -9.93 -9.82
N ARG A 314 10.35 -10.48 -9.54
CA ARG A 314 10.91 -10.72 -8.21
C ARG A 314 12.14 -9.82 -8.02
N VAL A 315 12.06 -8.88 -7.09
CA VAL A 315 13.16 -8.03 -6.61
C VAL A 315 13.63 -8.55 -5.26
N THR A 316 14.86 -8.22 -4.87
CA THR A 316 15.51 -8.57 -3.59
C THR A 316 16.18 -7.32 -3.02
N PRO A 317 15.88 -6.85 -1.80
CA PRO A 317 16.54 -5.68 -1.22
C PRO A 317 17.93 -6.05 -0.70
N ALA A 318 18.89 -5.15 -0.90
CA ALA A 318 20.15 -5.11 -0.18
C ALA A 318 20.03 -4.08 0.96
N VAL A 319 19.96 -4.59 2.21
CA VAL A 319 20.17 -3.88 3.49
C VAL A 319 19.03 -2.98 4.02
N CYS A 320 18.84 -3.04 5.34
CA CYS A 320 17.72 -2.54 6.14
C CYS A 320 17.97 -1.12 6.71
N ILE A 321 16.98 -0.23 6.62
CA ILE A 321 16.90 0.99 7.45
C ILE A 321 15.97 0.73 8.64
N LYS A 322 16.45 0.97 9.86
CA LYS A 322 15.64 0.99 11.09
C LYS A 322 15.46 2.44 11.55
N GLY A 323 14.22 2.93 11.64
CA GLY A 323 13.91 4.22 12.27
C GLY A 323 12.61 4.87 11.79
N ASP A 324 12.06 5.77 12.62
CA ASP A 324 10.92 6.64 12.29
C ASP A 324 11.29 7.62 11.16
N CYS A 325 10.44 7.72 10.15
CA CYS A 325 10.63 8.66 9.04
C CYS A 325 9.71 9.89 9.19
N TRP A 326 10.26 11.07 8.87
CA TRP A 326 9.59 12.37 8.94
C TRP A 326 9.51 12.97 7.53
N LEU A 327 8.37 13.59 7.19
CA LEU A 327 8.11 14.19 5.87
C LEU A 327 7.84 15.70 5.96
N SER A 328 8.39 16.45 5.00
CA SER A 328 7.89 17.77 4.58
C SER A 328 7.04 17.61 3.32
N SER A 329 6.06 18.51 3.16
CA SER A 329 4.76 18.28 2.51
C SER A 329 4.77 18.14 0.98
N GLY A 330 4.26 17.02 0.46
CA GLY A 330 3.88 16.84 -0.96
C GLY A 330 3.53 15.38 -1.32
N ALA A 331 2.73 15.16 -2.36
CA ALA A 331 2.31 13.82 -2.81
C ALA A 331 3.49 12.93 -3.27
N GLU A 332 4.58 13.53 -3.72
CA GLU A 332 5.79 12.81 -4.13
C GLU A 332 6.65 12.36 -2.94
N GLY A 333 6.72 13.18 -1.87
CA GLY A 333 7.32 12.78 -0.59
C GLY A 333 6.54 11.63 0.06
N ALA A 334 5.21 11.68 -0.03
CA ALA A 334 4.32 10.60 0.40
C ALA A 334 4.63 9.29 -0.33
N ARG A 335 4.85 9.36 -1.65
CA ARG A 335 5.24 8.21 -2.48
C ARG A 335 6.60 7.65 -2.08
N ALA A 336 7.61 8.49 -1.89
CA ALA A 336 8.95 8.07 -1.47
C ALA A 336 8.94 7.37 -0.10
N ALA A 337 8.20 7.89 0.88
CA ALA A 337 8.10 7.27 2.20
C ALA A 337 7.40 5.91 2.17
N LEU A 338 6.33 5.78 1.37
CA LEU A 338 5.66 4.49 1.16
C LEU A 338 6.60 3.47 0.52
N LEU A 339 7.36 3.87 -0.50
CA LEU A 339 8.33 3.00 -1.16
C LEU A 339 9.48 2.58 -0.23
N GLY A 340 9.98 3.51 0.59
CA GLY A 340 10.96 3.22 1.63
C GLY A 340 10.43 2.23 2.66
N ALA A 341 9.21 2.44 3.16
CA ALA A 341 8.55 1.52 4.09
C ALA A 341 8.38 0.12 3.49
N LEU A 342 7.93 0.03 2.23
CA LEU A 342 7.82 -1.23 1.50
C LEU A 342 9.18 -1.93 1.33
N ALA A 343 10.24 -1.19 1.01
CA ALA A 343 11.58 -1.72 0.80
C ALA A 343 12.20 -2.32 2.07
N THR A 344 11.81 -1.82 3.25
CA THR A 344 12.29 -2.39 4.52
C THR A 344 11.81 -3.83 4.74
N GLY A 345 10.70 -4.24 4.11
CA GLY A 345 10.02 -5.51 4.38
C GLY A 345 9.51 -5.64 5.83
N GLN A 346 9.49 -4.53 6.58
CA GLN A 346 9.08 -4.48 7.99
C GLN A 346 7.86 -3.59 8.17
N LYS A 347 7.25 -3.70 9.35
CA LYS A 347 6.19 -2.76 9.77
C LYS A 347 6.80 -1.38 10.00
N THR A 348 6.26 -0.36 9.33
CA THR A 348 6.76 1.03 9.41
C THR A 348 5.63 1.99 9.75
N LEU A 349 5.86 2.87 10.73
CA LEU A 349 4.99 4.02 11.02
C LEU A 349 5.56 5.25 10.32
N ILE A 350 4.75 5.89 9.48
CA ILE A 350 5.08 7.13 8.78
C ILE A 350 4.29 8.26 9.44
N ARG A 351 4.97 9.34 9.83
CA ARG A 351 4.35 10.54 10.43
C ARG A 351 4.42 11.72 9.45
N GLY A 352 3.41 12.59 9.49
CA GLY A 352 3.29 13.75 8.60
C GLY A 352 2.88 13.38 7.17
N PHE A 353 2.24 12.22 6.96
CA PHE A 353 1.78 11.79 5.64
C PHE A 353 0.64 12.69 5.14
N PRO A 354 0.73 13.26 3.93
CA PRO A 354 -0.29 14.17 3.43
C PRO A 354 -1.59 13.43 3.08
N GLU A 355 -2.73 14.00 3.50
CA GLU A 355 -4.07 13.45 3.26
C GLU A 355 -4.74 14.02 2.00
N ASP A 356 -3.95 14.45 1.03
CA ASP A 356 -4.45 14.94 -0.26
C ASP A 356 -4.93 13.79 -1.17
N ARG A 357 -5.68 14.14 -2.21
CA ARG A 357 -6.32 13.18 -3.11
C ARG A 357 -5.34 12.22 -3.79
N GLN A 358 -4.16 12.68 -4.19
CA GLN A 358 -3.18 11.87 -4.91
C GLN A 358 -2.51 10.87 -3.96
N SER A 359 -2.13 11.34 -2.77
CA SER A 359 -1.54 10.50 -1.71
C SER A 359 -2.50 9.41 -1.23
N LEU A 360 -3.79 9.74 -1.06
CA LEU A 360 -4.82 8.76 -0.72
C LEU A 360 -5.08 7.73 -1.83
N GLN A 361 -5.02 8.13 -3.11
CA GLN A 361 -5.14 7.22 -4.24
C GLN A 361 -3.97 6.23 -4.30
N LEU A 362 -2.76 6.67 -3.95
CA LEU A 362 -1.60 5.79 -3.89
C LEU A 362 -1.75 4.72 -2.79
N VAL A 363 -2.18 5.12 -1.59
CA VAL A 363 -2.48 4.17 -0.50
C VAL A 363 -3.55 3.15 -0.91
N GLN A 364 -4.60 3.59 -1.61
CA GLN A 364 -5.63 2.69 -2.13
C GLN A 364 -5.09 1.70 -3.15
N LYS A 365 -4.25 2.14 -4.10
CA LYS A 365 -3.61 1.27 -5.09
C LYS A 365 -2.72 0.22 -4.44
N LEU A 366 -1.95 0.61 -3.41
CA LEU A 366 -1.07 -0.31 -2.69
C LEU A 366 -1.85 -1.33 -1.84
N ASN A 367 -2.94 -0.92 -1.19
CA ASN A 367 -3.86 -1.85 -0.54
C ASN A 367 -4.45 -2.86 -1.54
N ALA A 368 -4.89 -2.39 -2.71
CA ALA A 368 -5.39 -3.25 -3.79
C ALA A 368 -4.31 -4.19 -4.36
N ALA A 369 -3.03 -3.76 -4.37
CA ALA A 369 -1.89 -4.58 -4.77
C ALA A 369 -1.43 -5.59 -3.70
N GLY A 370 -2.10 -5.63 -2.54
CA GLY A 370 -1.81 -6.59 -1.48
C GLY A 370 -0.82 -6.14 -0.42
N THR A 371 -0.56 -4.83 -0.28
CA THR A 371 0.16 -4.29 0.88
C THR A 371 -0.85 -3.74 1.89
N PRO A 372 -0.97 -4.33 3.10
CA PRO A 372 -1.84 -3.77 4.13
C PRO A 372 -1.30 -2.44 4.64
N ILE A 373 -2.06 -1.37 4.42
CA ILE A 373 -1.75 -0.01 4.87
C ILE A 373 -2.95 0.59 5.61
N SER A 374 -2.75 0.97 6.88
CA SER A 374 -3.76 1.60 7.73
C SER A 374 -3.47 3.10 7.88
N GLY A 375 -4.46 3.94 7.61
CA GLY A 375 -4.32 5.41 7.56
C GLY A 375 -4.32 5.96 6.13
N PRO A 376 -3.88 7.20 5.89
CA PRO A 376 -3.41 8.17 6.89
C PRO A 376 -4.56 8.69 7.78
N GLU A 377 -4.27 8.97 9.04
CA GLU A 377 -5.15 9.66 9.98
C GLU A 377 -4.35 10.63 10.83
N GLN A 378 -4.67 11.93 10.76
CA GLN A 378 -3.90 13.00 11.40
C GLN A 378 -2.42 12.96 10.99
N GLY A 379 -2.16 12.58 9.73
CA GLY A 379 -0.82 12.43 9.18
C GLY A 379 -0.06 11.16 9.63
N GLU A 380 -0.68 10.25 10.39
CA GLU A 380 -0.06 8.97 10.74
C GLU A 380 -0.53 7.84 9.81
N LEU A 381 0.42 7.09 9.25
CA LEU A 381 0.20 6.00 8.31
C LEU A 381 1.02 4.77 8.73
N LEU A 382 0.39 3.61 8.85
CA LEU A 382 1.03 2.35 9.25
C LEU A 382 1.08 1.37 8.08
N VAL A 383 2.28 0.99 7.67
CA VAL A 383 2.54 0.07 6.56
C VAL A 383 2.97 -1.28 7.11
N PHE A 384 2.28 -2.35 6.72
CA PHE A 384 2.66 -3.73 7.06
C PHE A 384 3.35 -4.39 5.86
N ALA A 385 4.56 -3.93 5.52
CA ALA A 385 5.40 -4.62 4.56
C ALA A 385 5.84 -5.95 5.20
N GLY A 386 5.71 -7.06 4.48
CA GLY A 386 6.34 -8.33 4.88
C GLY A 386 7.53 -8.64 4.00
N ASP A 387 8.05 -9.87 4.10
CA ASP A 387 9.18 -10.40 3.31
C ASP A 387 8.92 -10.46 1.79
N GLN A 388 7.92 -9.75 1.28
CA GLN A 388 7.84 -9.37 -0.11
C GLN A 388 9.01 -8.44 -0.42
N LYS A 389 10.07 -9.09 -0.86
CA LYS A 389 11.33 -8.53 -1.32
C LYS A 389 11.21 -7.57 -2.52
N THR A 390 10.00 -7.24 -2.97
CA THR A 390 9.75 -6.62 -4.27
C THR A 390 8.84 -5.40 -4.24
N VAL A 391 9.43 -4.26 -4.59
CA VAL A 391 8.76 -2.97 -4.77
C VAL A 391 8.98 -2.53 -6.22
N ASN A 392 7.90 -2.23 -6.94
CA ASN A 392 7.98 -1.74 -8.33
C ASN A 392 8.20 -0.21 -8.32
N LEU A 393 9.31 0.23 -8.90
CA LEU A 393 9.65 1.63 -9.11
C LEU A 393 9.62 1.93 -10.61
N SER A 394 9.04 3.07 -10.98
CA SER A 394 9.19 3.65 -12.33
C SER A 394 9.89 4.98 -12.13
N LEU A 395 11.12 5.09 -12.64
CA LEU A 395 11.97 6.29 -12.67
C LEU A 395 12.05 6.75 -14.13
N GLY A 396 12.04 8.07 -14.39
CA GLY A 396 12.13 8.61 -15.76
C GLY A 396 13.51 8.37 -16.40
N ALA A 397 13.56 8.38 -17.74
CA ALA A 397 14.79 8.26 -18.54
C ALA A 397 15.68 9.51 -18.40
N ASP A 398 16.74 9.43 -17.62
CA ASP A 398 17.76 10.49 -17.53
C ASP A 398 19.18 9.88 -17.55
N PRO A 399 20.02 10.20 -18.56
CA PRO A 399 21.40 9.74 -18.68
C PRO A 399 22.28 9.99 -17.45
N LEU A 400 22.09 11.12 -16.76
CA LEU A 400 22.86 11.47 -15.56
C LEU A 400 22.53 10.53 -14.40
N LEU A 401 21.25 10.18 -14.25
CA LEU A 401 20.75 9.24 -13.25
C LEU A 401 21.34 7.84 -13.47
N ILE A 402 21.46 7.41 -14.73
CA ILE A 402 22.09 6.14 -15.09
C ILE A 402 23.58 6.15 -14.78
N ALA A 403 24.28 7.25 -15.06
CA ALA A 403 25.69 7.41 -14.74
C ALA A 403 25.95 7.33 -13.23
N VAL A 404 25.14 8.04 -12.43
CA VAL A 404 25.22 8.05 -10.97
C VAL A 404 24.94 6.65 -10.39
N ILE A 405 23.93 5.94 -10.92
CA ILE A 405 23.62 4.56 -10.52
C ILE A 405 24.72 3.59 -10.96
N GLY A 406 25.31 3.79 -12.15
CA GLY A 406 26.41 2.98 -12.68
C GLY A 406 27.70 3.12 -11.85
N LEU A 407 28.07 4.35 -11.49
CA LEU A 407 29.18 4.65 -10.57
C LEU A 407 28.95 4.04 -9.18
N ALA A 408 27.72 4.08 -8.67
CA ALA A 408 27.38 3.43 -7.41
C ALA A 408 27.47 1.90 -7.50
N ALA A 409 27.06 1.31 -8.62
CA ALA A 409 27.10 -0.13 -8.86
C ALA A 409 28.54 -0.68 -8.96
N SER A 410 29.49 0.08 -9.50
CA SER A 410 30.89 -0.35 -9.65
C SER A 410 31.63 -0.52 -8.31
N CYS A 411 31.12 0.12 -7.25
CA CYS A 411 31.64 0.02 -5.89
C CYS A 411 31.19 -1.26 -5.17
N LEU A 412 30.20 -1.96 -5.73
CA LEU A 412 29.61 -3.16 -5.14
C LEU A 412 30.21 -4.39 -5.85
N PRO A 413 31.09 -5.17 -5.18
CA PRO A 413 31.70 -6.33 -5.82
C PRO A 413 30.62 -7.32 -6.29
N ALA A 414 30.72 -7.76 -7.55
CA ALA A 414 29.86 -8.76 -8.19
C ALA A 414 28.35 -8.41 -8.20
N SER A 415 28.00 -7.12 -8.34
CA SER A 415 26.62 -6.65 -8.29
C SER A 415 26.10 -6.19 -9.66
N SER A 416 24.83 -6.49 -9.96
CA SER A 416 24.11 -5.98 -11.13
C SER A 416 22.88 -5.21 -10.68
N VAL A 417 22.67 -4.01 -11.21
CA VAL A 417 21.50 -3.16 -10.96
C VAL A 417 20.57 -3.25 -12.17
N VAL A 418 19.27 -3.45 -11.95
CA VAL A 418 18.27 -3.52 -13.04
C VAL A 418 17.25 -2.40 -12.85
N ILE A 419 17.17 -1.50 -13.83
CA ILE A 419 16.22 -0.38 -13.91
C ILE A 419 15.06 -0.80 -14.80
N ARG A 420 13.82 -0.76 -14.27
CA ARG A 420 12.60 -1.20 -14.97
C ARG A 420 11.61 -0.05 -15.18
N ASP A 421 10.81 -0.11 -16.24
CA ASP A 421 9.75 0.87 -16.59
C ASP A 421 10.21 2.34 -16.69
N GLY A 422 11.36 2.57 -17.33
CA GLY A 422 11.93 3.93 -17.43
C GLY A 422 12.78 4.23 -18.65
N LEU A 423 13.21 3.24 -19.43
CA LEU A 423 14.23 3.44 -20.48
C LEU A 423 13.84 2.85 -21.82
N GLY A 424 12.54 2.87 -22.11
CA GLY A 424 11.92 2.20 -23.24
C GLY A 424 12.29 2.68 -24.65
N ASP A 425 13.42 3.37 -24.81
CA ASP A 425 14.02 3.65 -26.10
C ASP A 425 15.55 3.75 -25.99
N GLU A 426 16.27 2.80 -26.57
CA GLU A 426 17.74 2.82 -26.70
C GLU A 426 18.22 4.08 -27.45
N ALA A 427 17.33 4.65 -28.29
CA ALA A 427 17.52 5.91 -28.99
C ALA A 427 17.63 7.13 -28.07
N ALA A 428 17.15 7.06 -26.82
CA ALA A 428 17.23 8.16 -25.85
C ALA A 428 18.60 8.26 -25.15
N LEU A 429 19.50 7.28 -25.33
CA LEU A 429 20.78 7.19 -24.64
C LEU A 429 21.98 7.66 -25.46
N SER A 430 21.77 8.29 -26.61
CA SER A 430 22.78 9.04 -27.40
C SER A 430 24.17 8.38 -27.53
N GLY A 431 24.27 7.04 -27.65
CA GLY A 431 25.54 6.33 -27.81
C GLY A 431 26.33 6.04 -26.52
N LEU A 432 25.85 6.48 -25.34
CA LEU A 432 26.41 6.15 -24.03
C LEU A 432 26.60 4.64 -23.77
N PRO A 433 25.67 3.74 -24.15
CA PRO A 433 25.83 2.32 -23.85
C PRO A 433 27.06 1.69 -24.50
N ALA A 434 27.41 2.13 -25.71
CA ALA A 434 28.59 1.66 -26.42
C ALA A 434 29.88 2.12 -25.73
N LEU A 435 29.96 3.40 -25.37
CA LEU A 435 31.12 4.00 -24.70
C LEU A 435 31.33 3.42 -23.29
N TRP A 436 30.27 3.21 -22.53
CA TRP A 436 30.36 2.58 -21.21
C TRP A 436 30.70 1.10 -21.28
N SER A 437 30.28 0.38 -22.33
CA SER A 437 30.73 -0.99 -22.59
C SER A 437 32.23 -1.08 -22.86
N GLU A 438 32.82 -0.11 -23.57
CA GLU A 438 34.28 -0.03 -23.77
C GLU A 438 35.03 0.20 -22.45
N LEU A 439 34.36 0.83 -21.48
CA LEU A 439 34.90 1.16 -20.16
C LEU A 439 34.61 0.09 -19.08
N GLY A 440 34.09 -1.08 -19.46
CA GLY A 440 33.86 -2.21 -18.55
C GLY A 440 32.51 -2.21 -17.83
N LEU A 441 31.58 -1.31 -18.18
CA LEU A 441 30.18 -1.36 -17.72
C LEU A 441 29.33 -2.09 -18.76
N ASN A 442 28.84 -3.29 -18.41
CA ASN A 442 27.95 -4.00 -19.31
C ASN A 442 26.51 -3.49 -19.14
N LEU A 443 26.00 -2.86 -20.20
CA LEU A 443 24.65 -2.33 -20.28
C LEU A 443 23.87 -3.21 -21.24
N SER A 444 22.88 -3.92 -20.72
CA SER A 444 22.00 -4.75 -21.54
C SER A 444 20.56 -4.30 -21.39
N VAL A 445 19.96 -3.91 -22.52
CA VAL A 445 18.52 -3.70 -22.61
C VAL A 445 17.88 -5.08 -22.78
N GLN A 446 17.06 -5.50 -21.83
CA GLN A 446 16.36 -6.78 -21.91
C GLN A 446 15.15 -6.69 -22.83
N ASP A 447 14.65 -7.85 -23.29
CA ASP A 447 13.53 -7.97 -24.25
C ASP A 447 12.25 -7.21 -23.85
N ASN A 448 12.14 -6.84 -22.57
CA ASN A 448 11.03 -6.09 -21.99
C ASN A 448 11.32 -4.58 -21.77
N LYS A 449 12.38 -4.04 -22.38
CA LYS A 449 12.83 -2.64 -22.25
C LYS A 449 13.39 -2.24 -20.87
N ASP A 450 13.79 -3.21 -20.05
CA ASP A 450 14.52 -2.97 -18.81
C ASP A 450 16.02 -2.78 -19.08
N LEU A 451 16.65 -1.81 -18.41
CA LEU A 451 18.10 -1.61 -18.50
C LEU A 451 18.79 -2.32 -17.33
N GLN A 452 19.60 -3.34 -17.63
CA GLN A 452 20.50 -3.95 -16.67
C GLN A 452 21.90 -3.36 -16.80
N ILE A 453 22.44 -2.88 -15.68
CA ILE A 453 23.79 -2.37 -15.51
C ILE A 453 24.58 -3.39 -14.68
N ALA A 454 25.65 -3.94 -15.23
CA ALA A 454 26.55 -4.85 -14.51
C ALA A 454 27.98 -4.34 -14.60
N ALA A 455 28.62 -4.12 -13.46
CA ALA A 455 30.05 -3.83 -13.42
C ALA A 455 30.83 -5.11 -13.69
N LEU A 456 31.66 -5.14 -14.74
CA LEU A 456 32.60 -6.24 -14.93
C LEU A 456 33.71 -6.10 -13.90
N VAL A 457 33.98 -7.17 -13.16
CA VAL A 457 35.24 -7.33 -12.41
C VAL A 457 36.33 -7.60 -13.43
N THR A 458 36.71 -6.58 -14.19
CA THR A 458 37.88 -6.61 -15.06
C THR A 458 38.70 -5.38 -14.72
N THR A 459 39.81 -5.60 -14.02
CA THR A 459 40.94 -4.68 -14.02
C THR A 459 41.39 -4.53 -15.47
N MET A 460 40.92 -3.49 -16.15
CA MET A 460 41.43 -3.08 -17.46
C MET A 460 42.87 -2.59 -17.24
N THR A 461 43.84 -3.47 -17.45
CA THR A 461 45.26 -3.11 -17.35
C THR A 461 45.71 -2.47 -18.65
N GLY A 462 45.60 -1.14 -18.72
CA GLY A 462 46.06 -0.32 -19.85
C GLY A 462 45.24 0.97 -20.00
N GLY A 463 45.88 2.07 -20.41
CA GLY A 463 45.19 3.33 -20.69
C GLY A 463 44.18 3.17 -21.82
N THR A 464 42.95 3.63 -21.61
CA THR A 464 41.84 3.56 -22.57
C THR A 464 41.65 4.94 -23.20
N ARG A 465 41.63 5.00 -24.53
CA ARG A 465 41.33 6.22 -25.28
C ARG A 465 39.95 6.11 -25.90
N LEU A 466 39.12 7.11 -25.64
CA LEU A 466 37.74 7.23 -26.09
C LEU A 466 37.65 8.42 -27.07
N ASP A 467 37.44 8.14 -28.35
CA ASP A 467 37.23 9.17 -29.36
C ASP A 467 35.72 9.45 -29.49
N VAL A 468 35.27 10.59 -28.97
CA VAL A 468 33.84 10.98 -28.93
C VAL A 468 33.48 11.72 -30.22
N PRO A 469 32.50 11.23 -31.01
CA PRO A 469 32.04 11.94 -32.21
C PRO A 469 31.42 13.31 -31.87
N VAL A 470 31.62 14.31 -32.73
CA VAL A 470 31.11 15.67 -32.52
C VAL A 470 29.59 15.67 -32.32
N GLY A 471 29.11 16.30 -31.25
CA GLY A 471 27.69 16.42 -30.93
C GLY A 471 27.01 15.10 -30.52
N SER A 472 27.78 14.03 -30.26
CA SER A 472 27.23 12.74 -29.81
C SER A 472 26.90 12.71 -28.32
N LEU A 473 27.55 13.55 -27.50
CA LEU A 473 27.34 13.63 -26.06
C LEU A 473 27.05 15.07 -25.64
N SER A 474 26.12 15.22 -24.70
CA SER A 474 25.94 16.43 -23.93
C SER A 474 27.08 16.64 -22.93
N LEU A 475 27.19 17.86 -22.42
CA LEU A 475 28.19 18.20 -21.41
C LEU A 475 28.03 17.40 -20.10
N ALA A 476 26.81 16.99 -19.77
CA ALA A 476 26.48 16.14 -18.61
C ALA A 476 27.04 14.72 -18.77
N GLU A 477 26.92 14.17 -19.99
CA GLU A 477 27.35 12.83 -20.34
C GLU A 477 28.88 12.75 -20.42
N SER A 478 29.53 13.78 -20.96
CA SER A 478 30.98 13.93 -20.92
C SER A 478 31.52 14.03 -19.48
N LEU A 479 30.78 14.69 -18.59
CA LEU A 479 31.13 14.79 -17.17
C LEU A 479 31.01 13.44 -16.46
N ALA A 480 30.00 12.63 -16.80
CA ALA A 480 29.84 11.27 -16.31
C ALA A 480 30.99 10.33 -16.74
N LEU A 481 31.50 10.47 -17.97
CA LEU A 481 32.68 9.71 -18.43
C LEU A 481 33.94 10.07 -17.64
N VAL A 482 34.14 11.36 -17.33
CA VAL A 482 35.25 11.80 -16.48
C VAL A 482 35.12 11.23 -15.07
N ALA A 483 33.91 11.26 -14.49
CA ALA A 483 33.65 10.65 -13.19
C ALA A 483 34.03 9.15 -13.21
N TRP A 484 33.64 8.42 -14.26
CA TRP A 484 34.03 7.02 -14.41
C TRP A 484 35.54 6.81 -14.46
N GLY A 485 36.27 7.63 -15.23
CA GLY A 485 37.73 7.57 -15.31
C GLY A 485 38.46 7.84 -13.98
N LEU A 486 37.80 8.51 -13.03
CA LEU A 486 38.31 8.71 -11.68
C LEU A 486 38.11 7.49 -10.76
N THR A 487 37.29 6.52 -11.18
CA THR A 487 37.04 5.26 -10.46
C THR A 487 37.85 4.10 -11.05
N GLY A 488 38.34 3.20 -10.18
CA GLY A 488 39.15 2.03 -10.58
C GLY A 488 40.66 2.31 -10.66
N ASP A 489 41.41 1.46 -11.37
CA ASP A 489 42.87 1.55 -11.59
C ASP A 489 43.17 1.74 -13.09
N GLN A 490 42.66 2.82 -13.70
CA GLN A 490 42.74 3.07 -15.15
C GLN A 490 43.13 4.51 -15.49
N GLU A 491 43.76 4.69 -16.66
CA GLU A 491 43.94 6.00 -17.30
C GLU A 491 42.94 6.11 -18.45
N LEU A 492 42.18 7.20 -18.52
CA LEU A 492 41.18 7.47 -19.54
C LEU A 492 41.55 8.74 -20.30
N GLU A 493 41.67 8.65 -21.63
CA GLU A 493 41.76 9.81 -22.52
C GLU A 493 40.42 10.00 -23.24
N ILE A 494 39.85 11.21 -23.16
CA ILE A 494 38.59 11.57 -23.82
C ILE A 494 38.91 12.62 -24.88
N ALA A 495 38.85 12.23 -26.15
CA ALA A 495 39.03 13.14 -27.29
C ALA A 495 37.67 13.67 -27.75
N LEU A 496 37.56 15.00 -27.81
CA LEU A 496 36.35 15.78 -28.07
C LEU A 496 36.64 16.87 -29.11
N GLU A 497 35.58 17.50 -29.63
CA GLU A 497 35.73 18.71 -30.45
C GLU A 497 36.31 19.87 -29.60
N THR A 498 36.99 20.83 -30.23
CA THR A 498 37.75 21.87 -29.50
C THR A 498 36.86 22.71 -28.57
N SER A 499 35.62 23.01 -28.98
CA SER A 499 34.70 23.81 -28.18
C SER A 499 34.07 23.02 -27.03
N GLU A 500 33.75 21.74 -27.26
CA GLU A 500 33.24 20.81 -26.24
C GLU A 500 34.31 20.50 -25.19
N CYS A 501 35.56 20.29 -25.62
CA CYS A 501 36.72 20.11 -24.73
C CYS A 501 36.92 21.34 -23.83
N ALA A 502 36.83 22.55 -24.40
CA ALA A 502 36.94 23.79 -23.62
C ALA A 502 35.81 23.96 -22.60
N ALA A 503 34.56 23.62 -22.97
CA ALA A 503 33.41 23.69 -22.07
C ALA A 503 33.51 22.67 -20.93
N LEU A 504 33.88 21.43 -21.24
CA LEU A 504 34.11 20.38 -20.24
C LEU A 504 35.26 20.75 -19.31
N TRP A 505 36.37 21.23 -19.88
CA TRP A 505 37.53 21.69 -19.11
C TRP A 505 37.17 22.82 -18.13
N HIS A 506 36.33 23.77 -18.52
CA HIS A 506 35.85 24.81 -17.62
C HIS A 506 35.04 24.21 -16.46
N ARG A 507 34.10 23.32 -16.77
CA ARG A 507 33.20 22.67 -15.81
C ARG A 507 33.91 21.79 -14.78
N LEU A 508 35.02 21.16 -15.17
CA LEU A 508 35.86 20.32 -14.31
C LEU A 508 36.74 21.10 -13.31
N ARG A 509 36.61 22.43 -13.23
CA ARG A 509 37.39 23.26 -12.30
C ARG A 509 37.28 22.79 -10.84
N PRO A 510 36.09 22.54 -10.26
CA PRO A 510 35.99 22.11 -8.87
C PRO A 510 36.72 20.80 -8.56
N TRP A 511 36.67 19.83 -9.47
CA TRP A 511 37.40 18.56 -9.31
C TRP A 511 38.92 18.75 -9.40
N ARG A 512 39.40 19.58 -10.33
CA ARG A 512 40.84 19.87 -10.45
C ARG A 512 41.39 20.65 -9.26
N ASP A 513 40.64 21.64 -8.79
CA ASP A 513 41.01 22.45 -7.62
C ASP A 513 41.01 21.57 -6.33
N SER A 514 40.28 20.46 -6.33
CA SER A 514 40.30 19.44 -5.26
C SER A 514 41.48 18.44 -5.33
N GLY A 515 42.33 18.53 -6.35
CA GLY A 515 43.51 17.69 -6.50
C GLY A 515 43.30 16.36 -7.24
N LEU A 516 42.14 16.15 -7.87
CA LEU A 516 41.92 15.01 -8.77
C LEU A 516 42.82 15.12 -10.02
N GLN A 517 43.36 13.98 -10.49
CA GLN A 517 44.32 13.95 -11.60
C GLN A 517 43.62 14.06 -12.97
N ILE A 518 43.24 15.29 -13.32
CA ILE A 518 42.60 15.64 -14.60
C ILE A 518 43.47 16.68 -15.32
N THR A 519 43.97 16.34 -16.51
CA THR A 519 44.87 17.19 -17.31
C THR A 519 44.37 17.35 -18.76
N LEU A 520 44.82 18.39 -19.46
CA LEU A 520 44.67 18.49 -20.92
C LEU A 520 45.93 17.97 -21.59
N ALA A 521 45.78 17.00 -22.50
CA ALA A 521 46.89 16.57 -23.36
C ALA A 521 47.10 17.55 -24.52
N ASP A 522 46.00 18.05 -25.09
CA ASP A 522 45.95 19.07 -26.14
C ASP A 522 44.60 19.83 -26.11
N SER A 523 44.32 20.66 -27.11
CA SER A 523 43.07 21.45 -27.19
C SER A 523 41.81 20.62 -27.42
N THR A 524 41.94 19.32 -27.63
CA THR A 524 40.84 18.38 -27.97
C THR A 524 40.75 17.21 -27.00
N THR A 525 41.74 16.98 -26.14
CA THR A 525 41.84 15.75 -25.36
C THR A 525 42.00 16.01 -23.86
N VAL A 526 41.05 15.50 -23.06
CA VAL A 526 41.10 15.50 -21.60
C VAL A 526 41.64 14.14 -21.14
N GLN A 527 42.69 14.15 -20.34
CA GLN A 527 43.25 12.97 -19.68
C GLN A 527 42.80 12.91 -18.23
N VAL A 528 42.34 11.74 -17.82
CA VAL A 528 41.88 11.44 -16.46
C VAL A 528 42.66 10.24 -15.98
N LYS A 529 43.32 10.38 -14.83
CA LYS A 529 44.01 9.28 -14.18
C LYS A 529 43.30 8.90 -12.89
N SER A 530 43.07 7.61 -12.70
CA SER A 530 42.54 7.09 -11.45
C SER A 530 43.42 7.53 -10.28
N GLY A 531 42.78 8.08 -9.25
CA GLY A 531 43.45 8.49 -8.03
C GLY A 531 42.41 8.77 -6.96
N LEU A 532 42.61 8.24 -5.77
CA LEU A 532 41.79 8.60 -4.62
C LEU A 532 41.96 10.08 -4.33
N TRP A 533 40.86 10.69 -3.87
CA TRP A 533 40.82 12.04 -3.31
C TRP A 533 42.04 12.30 -2.43
N ALA A 534 42.66 13.47 -2.55
CA ALA A 534 43.67 13.87 -1.58
C ALA A 534 43.05 13.77 -0.17
N ALA A 535 43.77 13.16 0.78
CA ALA A 535 43.25 12.80 2.12
C ALA A 535 42.68 13.99 2.93
N ASP A 536 42.88 15.22 2.46
CA ASP A 536 42.59 16.47 3.15
C ASP A 536 41.43 17.28 2.50
N VAL A 537 40.74 16.73 1.48
CA VAL A 537 39.60 17.41 0.84
C VAL A 537 38.34 17.25 1.70
N HIS A 538 37.97 18.30 2.42
CA HIS A 538 36.78 18.31 3.29
C HIS A 538 35.58 19.04 2.69
N GLN A 539 35.76 19.76 1.58
CA GLN A 539 34.72 20.53 0.91
C GLN A 539 35.05 20.70 -0.59
N ILE A 540 34.05 20.54 -1.45
CA ILE A 540 34.12 20.82 -2.88
C ILE A 540 32.97 21.76 -3.22
N ASP A 541 33.30 22.97 -3.65
CA ASP A 541 32.32 23.94 -4.12
C ASP A 541 32.02 23.66 -5.60
N CYS A 542 30.85 23.07 -5.87
CA CYS A 542 30.40 22.77 -7.23
C CYS A 542 29.69 23.98 -7.87
N ASP A 543 29.85 25.19 -7.31
CA ASP A 543 29.14 26.40 -7.72
C ASP A 543 27.60 26.15 -7.74
N HIS A 544 26.92 26.51 -8.84
CA HIS A 544 25.51 26.22 -9.09
C HIS A 544 25.30 25.01 -10.01
N ASP A 545 26.32 24.15 -10.15
CA ASP A 545 26.30 23.02 -11.07
C ASP A 545 25.76 21.74 -10.40
N THR A 546 24.45 21.55 -10.55
CA THR A 546 23.71 20.44 -9.94
C THR A 546 24.19 19.06 -10.39
N GLU A 547 24.58 18.93 -11.67
CA GLU A 547 25.05 17.65 -12.24
C GLU A 547 26.44 17.29 -11.70
N LEU A 548 27.32 18.29 -11.59
CA LEU A 548 28.65 18.12 -10.98
C LEU A 548 28.53 17.76 -9.49
N ALA A 549 27.62 18.40 -8.74
CA ALA A 549 27.38 18.08 -7.35
C ALA A 549 26.92 16.63 -7.14
N LEU A 550 26.04 16.12 -8.01
CA LEU A 550 25.57 14.72 -7.99
C LEU A 550 26.68 13.71 -8.26
N LEU A 551 27.45 13.94 -9.32
CA LEU A 551 28.56 13.05 -9.67
C LEU A 551 29.65 13.10 -8.60
N THR A 552 29.90 14.26 -7.98
CA THR A 552 30.80 14.40 -6.83
C THR A 552 30.33 13.54 -5.65
N ALA A 553 29.03 13.57 -5.34
CA ALA A 553 28.46 12.75 -4.27
C ALA A 553 28.59 11.25 -4.52
N ALA A 554 28.37 10.82 -5.77
CA ALA A 554 28.58 9.44 -6.18
C ALA A 554 30.07 9.04 -6.01
N LEU A 555 30.99 9.88 -6.48
CA LEU A 555 32.45 9.65 -6.43
C LEU A 555 33.01 9.58 -5.00
N VAL A 556 32.59 10.45 -4.09
CA VAL A 556 33.08 10.45 -2.68
C VAL A 556 32.65 9.17 -1.95
N ALA A 557 31.41 8.73 -2.19
CA ALA A 557 30.89 7.55 -1.54
C ALA A 557 31.50 6.23 -2.05
N THR A 558 32.10 6.22 -3.25
CA THR A 558 32.92 5.09 -3.71
C THR A 558 34.12 4.80 -2.79
N GLY A 559 34.62 5.81 -2.06
CA GLY A 559 35.72 5.70 -1.10
C GLY A 559 35.30 5.39 0.35
N ALA A 560 34.03 5.04 0.60
CA ALA A 560 33.48 4.78 1.95
C ALA A 560 33.54 5.98 2.92
N HIS A 561 33.53 7.21 2.40
CA HIS A 561 33.51 8.44 3.19
C HIS A 561 32.09 8.98 3.40
N GLU A 562 31.84 9.67 4.53
CA GLU A 562 30.58 10.38 4.78
C GLU A 562 30.59 11.76 4.09
N MET A 563 29.48 12.14 3.46
CA MET A 563 29.35 13.42 2.77
C MET A 563 28.08 14.17 3.23
N THR A 564 28.18 15.49 3.33
CA THR A 564 27.04 16.37 3.59
C THR A 564 26.83 17.26 2.37
N LEU A 565 25.59 17.30 1.85
CA LEU A 565 25.22 18.18 0.75
C LEU A 565 24.43 19.38 1.32
N THR A 566 24.88 20.58 0.99
CA THR A 566 24.24 21.86 1.38
C THR A 566 23.61 22.52 0.15
N ALA A 567 22.48 23.22 0.33
CA ALA A 567 21.73 23.90 -0.74
C ALA A 567 21.11 22.96 -1.80
N VAL A 568 20.49 21.87 -1.34
CA VAL A 568 19.95 20.75 -2.15
C VAL A 568 18.53 21.01 -2.68
N GLY A 569 17.96 22.19 -2.41
CA GLY A 569 16.56 22.51 -2.72
C GLY A 569 16.18 22.33 -4.20
N ASP A 570 17.09 22.64 -5.12
CA ASP A 570 16.87 22.42 -6.56
C ASP A 570 17.10 20.96 -6.98
N LEU A 571 17.93 20.21 -6.25
CA LEU A 571 18.30 18.82 -6.58
C LEU A 571 17.12 17.85 -6.35
N ALA A 572 16.42 17.99 -5.22
CA ALA A 572 15.24 17.17 -4.90
C ALA A 572 14.07 17.49 -5.83
N ALA A 573 13.99 18.74 -6.32
CA ALA A 573 13.00 19.19 -7.29
C ALA A 573 13.31 18.71 -8.72
N GLN A 574 14.58 18.67 -9.11
CA GLN A 574 15.02 18.31 -10.45
C GLN A 574 15.13 16.79 -10.67
N TYR A 575 15.52 16.02 -9.63
CA TYR A 575 15.73 14.57 -9.71
C TYR A 575 15.00 13.81 -8.57
N PRO A 576 13.66 13.74 -8.62
CA PRO A 576 12.85 13.15 -7.55
C PRO A 576 13.15 11.65 -7.37
N GLY A 577 13.53 11.26 -6.15
CA GLY A 577 13.80 9.86 -5.77
C GLY A 577 15.27 9.42 -5.86
N LEU A 578 16.16 10.22 -6.47
CA LEU A 578 17.58 9.89 -6.62
C LEU A 578 18.29 9.74 -5.26
N LEU A 579 18.03 10.64 -4.31
CA LEU A 579 18.62 10.57 -2.96
C LEU A 579 18.20 9.31 -2.20
N VAL A 580 16.98 8.83 -2.44
CA VAL A 580 16.46 7.58 -1.85
C VAL A 580 17.13 6.37 -2.49
N THR A 581 17.27 6.38 -3.81
CA THR A 581 18.00 5.33 -4.55
C THR A 581 19.45 5.24 -4.09
N LEU A 582 20.15 6.36 -3.97
CA LEU A 582 21.51 6.41 -3.42
C LEU A 582 21.55 5.91 -1.98
N GLY A 583 20.62 6.34 -1.12
CA GLY A 583 20.50 5.81 0.24
C GLY A 583 20.33 4.29 0.30
N SER A 584 19.54 3.71 -0.61
CA SER A 584 19.32 2.26 -0.70
C SER A 584 20.56 1.47 -1.16
N LEU A 585 21.51 2.14 -1.83
CA LEU A 585 22.79 1.56 -2.25
C LEU A 585 23.89 1.71 -1.17
N GLY A 586 23.54 2.21 0.02
CA GLY A 586 24.45 2.34 1.17
C GLY A 586 25.05 3.74 1.36
N PHE A 587 24.62 4.73 0.58
CA PHE A 587 25.15 6.09 0.63
C PHE A 587 24.53 6.84 1.81
N LYS A 588 25.37 7.47 2.65
CA LYS A 588 24.91 8.33 3.74
C LYS A 588 24.88 9.78 3.26
N ILE A 589 23.72 10.24 2.80
CA ILE A 589 23.52 11.62 2.36
C ILE A 589 22.73 12.38 3.42
N LYS A 590 23.27 13.51 3.86
CA LYS A 590 22.59 14.41 4.79
C LYS A 590 22.30 15.74 4.09
N GLU A 591 21.03 16.08 4.02
CA GLU A 591 20.56 17.38 3.54
C GLU A 591 20.55 18.38 4.69
N LEU A 592 21.19 19.54 4.50
CA LEU A 592 21.09 20.67 5.41
C LEU A 592 20.23 21.75 4.74
N VAL A 593 19.12 22.10 5.42
CA VAL A 593 18.21 23.18 5.04
C VAL A 593 18.84 24.54 5.33
#